data_AF-A0A6I9XFI3-F1
#
_entry.id   AF-A0A6I9XFI3-F1
#
_cell.length_a   1.000
_cell.length_b   1.000
_cell.length_c   1.000
_cell.angle_alpha   90.00
_cell.angle_beta   90.00
_cell.angle_gamma   90.00
#
_symmetry.space_group_name_H-M   'P 1'
#
loop_
_entity.id
_entity.type
_entity.pdbx_description
1 polymer ?
#
loop_
_entity_poly.entity_id
_entity_poly.type
_entity_poly.pdbx_seq_one_letter_code
_entity_poly.pdbx_strand_id
1 'polypeptide(L)'
;DLPQPGGHQSPGPSVAPVGHLALEGELLRKQRFSDQVIRTIQASRRPSTTRIYDATWAAFSQWCKTRDIEASSASIPQTLDFLQEGLDKGLAVSTQRRQVAALSTILARSSSRSLSQHPQIKSFLKGAVNISPPAVHRYPSWDLPFVLKALTKAPFEPLRTTSLRHLTIKTAFLVAITSARRVSELAALSVRQDLCVVHPDRVILRLDPSFTPKINCFTGLKRLFCPTSVPVLLTLRNMSGTSWT
;
A
#
# COMPACT_ATOMS: atom_id res chain seq x y z
N ASP A 1 37.45 -9.25 -56.99
CA ASP A 1 36.34 -9.84 -56.21
C ASP A 1 36.31 -9.30 -54.80
N LEU A 2 35.48 -8.27 -54.58
CA LEU A 2 35.16 -7.70 -53.27
C LEU A 2 33.79 -8.25 -52.84
N PRO A 3 33.62 -8.80 -51.63
CA PRO A 3 32.32 -9.27 -51.17
C PRO A 3 31.49 -8.10 -50.65
N GLN A 4 30.21 -8.07 -51.04
CA GLN A 4 29.19 -7.12 -50.58
C GLN A 4 28.79 -7.35 -49.10
N PRO A 5 28.35 -6.31 -48.37
CA PRO A 5 27.89 -6.47 -46.99
C PRO A 5 26.45 -6.98 -46.96
N GLY A 6 26.23 -8.09 -46.25
CA GLY A 6 24.91 -8.64 -45.96
C GLY A 6 24.09 -7.72 -45.05
N GLY A 7 22.83 -7.51 -45.42
CA GLY A 7 21.88 -6.66 -44.70
C GLY A 7 21.62 -7.15 -43.28
N HIS A 8 21.78 -6.25 -42.32
CA HIS A 8 21.25 -6.43 -40.96
C HIS A 8 19.73 -6.30 -40.99
N GLN A 9 19.04 -7.43 -40.79
CA GLN A 9 17.62 -7.42 -40.44
C GLN A 9 17.50 -6.93 -38.99
N SER A 10 16.87 -5.77 -38.81
CA SER A 10 16.51 -5.24 -37.49
C SER A 10 15.57 -6.21 -36.77
N PRO A 11 15.82 -6.56 -35.49
CA PRO A 11 14.86 -7.32 -34.70
C PRO A 11 13.58 -6.50 -34.53
N GLY A 12 12.43 -7.11 -34.81
CA GLY A 12 11.11 -6.49 -34.65
C GLY A 12 10.85 -6.01 -33.21
N PRO A 13 9.87 -5.12 -33.02
CA PRO A 13 9.61 -4.52 -31.71
C PRO A 13 9.23 -5.61 -30.71
N SER A 14 10.07 -5.78 -29.69
CA SER A 14 9.75 -6.54 -28.49
C SER A 14 8.47 -5.97 -27.91
N VAL A 15 7.34 -6.66 -28.12
CA VAL A 15 6.04 -6.28 -27.58
C VAL A 15 6.18 -6.25 -26.06
N ALA A 16 6.26 -5.04 -25.50
CA ALA A 16 6.24 -4.85 -24.07
C ALA A 16 4.99 -5.55 -23.52
N PRO A 17 5.07 -6.29 -22.39
CA PRO A 17 3.92 -6.98 -21.86
C PRO A 17 2.78 -5.98 -21.66
N VAL A 18 1.63 -6.25 -22.30
CA VAL A 18 0.43 -5.43 -22.19
C VAL A 18 0.08 -5.33 -20.71
N GLY A 19 0.07 -4.09 -20.19
CA GLY A 19 -0.23 -3.82 -18.79
C GLY A 19 -1.62 -4.34 -18.40
N HIS A 20 -1.79 -4.68 -17.12
CA HIS A 20 -3.05 -5.22 -16.59
C HIS A 20 -4.24 -4.33 -16.92
N LEU A 21 -4.07 -3.01 -16.72
CA LEU A 21 -5.09 -2.01 -17.03
C LEU A 21 -5.41 -1.92 -18.53
N ALA A 22 -4.43 -2.05 -19.41
CA ALA A 22 -4.67 -1.97 -20.85
C ALA A 22 -5.56 -3.14 -21.29
N LEU A 23 -5.25 -4.34 -20.81
CA LEU A 23 -6.04 -5.54 -21.10
C LEU A 23 -7.45 -5.46 -20.51
N GLU A 24 -7.60 -5.04 -19.25
CA GLU A 24 -8.93 -4.83 -18.66
C GLU A 24 -9.74 -3.79 -19.46
N GLY A 25 -9.09 -2.72 -19.92
CA GLY A 25 -9.71 -1.71 -20.77
C GLY A 25 -10.21 -2.28 -22.10
N GLU A 26 -9.39 -3.08 -22.79
CA GLU A 26 -9.81 -3.79 -24.01
C GLU A 26 -10.98 -4.75 -23.78
N LEU A 27 -10.97 -5.48 -22.65
CA LEU A 27 -12.04 -6.39 -22.29
C LEU A 27 -13.37 -5.65 -22.04
N LEU A 28 -13.32 -4.49 -21.39
CA LEU A 28 -14.50 -3.66 -21.17
C LEU A 28 -14.99 -3.02 -22.49
N ARG A 29 -14.09 -2.63 -23.40
CA ARG A 29 -14.48 -2.18 -24.74
C ARG A 29 -15.18 -3.27 -25.54
N LYS A 30 -14.72 -4.52 -25.46
CA LYS A 30 -15.40 -5.69 -26.07
C LYS A 30 -16.81 -5.90 -25.51
N GLN A 31 -17.05 -5.52 -24.25
CA GLN A 31 -18.37 -5.51 -23.62
C GLN A 31 -19.22 -4.26 -23.94
N ARG A 32 -18.75 -3.40 -24.86
CA ARG A 32 -19.44 -2.17 -25.31
C ARG A 32 -19.57 -1.08 -24.24
N PHE A 33 -18.72 -1.07 -23.22
CA PHE A 33 -18.62 0.08 -22.32
C PHE A 33 -17.91 1.26 -23.00
N SER A 34 -18.34 2.49 -22.70
CA SER A 34 -17.69 3.70 -23.21
C SER A 34 -16.35 3.98 -22.51
N ASP A 35 -15.43 4.68 -23.17
CA ASP A 35 -14.11 4.99 -22.59
C ASP A 35 -14.21 5.78 -21.27
N GLN A 36 -15.23 6.64 -21.11
CA GLN A 36 -15.47 7.37 -19.86
C GLN A 36 -15.87 6.43 -18.71
N VAL A 37 -16.74 5.46 -18.99
CA VAL A 37 -17.13 4.43 -18.01
C VAL A 37 -15.92 3.57 -17.66
N ILE A 38 -15.12 3.16 -18.64
CA ILE A 38 -13.90 2.36 -18.44
C ILE A 38 -12.91 3.10 -17.55
N ARG A 39 -12.64 4.39 -17.83
CA ARG A 39 -11.76 5.23 -16.98
C ARG A 39 -12.26 5.27 -15.54
N THR A 40 -13.57 5.39 -15.34
CA THR A 40 -14.17 5.44 -14.01
C THR A 40 -14.06 4.08 -13.28
N ILE A 41 -14.32 2.97 -13.98
CA ILE A 41 -14.13 1.61 -13.45
C ILE A 41 -12.67 1.40 -13.05
N GLN A 42 -11.73 1.81 -13.90
CA GLN A 42 -10.30 1.67 -13.63
C GLN A 42 -9.84 2.53 -12.45
N ALA A 43 -10.43 3.72 -12.27
CA ALA A 43 -10.18 4.62 -11.15
C ALA A 43 -10.72 4.10 -9.80
N SER A 44 -11.54 3.04 -9.78
CA SER A 44 -12.01 2.43 -8.53
C SER A 44 -10.88 1.88 -7.66
N ARG A 45 -9.72 1.57 -8.25
CA ARG A 45 -8.54 1.07 -7.55
C ARG A 45 -7.54 2.19 -7.33
N ARG A 46 -7.00 2.26 -6.10
CA ARG A 46 -5.91 3.18 -5.76
C ARG A 46 -4.66 2.87 -6.60
N PRO A 47 -3.81 3.86 -6.93
CA PRO A 47 -2.58 3.63 -7.70
C PRO A 47 -1.67 2.54 -7.12
N SER A 48 -1.61 2.42 -5.79
CA SER A 48 -0.87 1.35 -5.11
C SER A 48 -1.42 -0.05 -5.43
N THR A 49 -2.74 -0.19 -5.52
CA THR A 49 -3.41 -1.46 -5.85
C THR A 49 -3.18 -1.79 -7.32
N THR A 50 -3.30 -0.80 -8.21
CA THR A 50 -3.01 -0.93 -9.64
C THR A 50 -1.61 -1.48 -9.90
N ARG A 51 -0.58 -0.88 -9.28
CA ARG A 51 0.82 -1.36 -9.41
C ARG A 51 0.98 -2.82 -8.98
N ILE A 52 0.28 -3.25 -7.94
CA ILE A 52 0.33 -4.64 -7.48
C ILE A 52 -0.36 -5.57 -8.49
N TYR A 53 -1.46 -5.11 -9.10
CA TYR A 53 -2.18 -5.89 -10.11
C TYR A 53 -1.36 -6.00 -11.40
N ASP A 54 -0.73 -4.91 -11.86
CA ASP A 54 0.22 -4.92 -12.98
C ASP A 54 1.38 -5.89 -12.72
N ALA A 55 2.02 -5.81 -11.54
CA ALA A 55 3.12 -6.71 -11.19
C ALA A 55 2.67 -8.18 -11.10
N THR A 56 1.47 -8.43 -10.55
CA THR A 56 0.89 -9.77 -10.53
C THR A 56 0.64 -10.30 -11.93
N TRP A 57 0.05 -9.47 -12.80
CA TRP A 57 -0.24 -9.85 -14.18
C TRP A 57 1.03 -10.11 -14.98
N ALA A 58 2.07 -9.31 -14.79
CA ALA A 58 3.37 -9.53 -15.42
C ALA A 58 4.00 -10.86 -14.97
N ALA A 59 3.98 -11.15 -13.66
CA ALA A 59 4.47 -12.42 -13.13
C ALA A 59 3.68 -13.62 -13.66
N PHE A 60 2.35 -13.52 -13.69
CA PHE A 60 1.48 -14.55 -14.23
C PHE A 60 1.69 -14.77 -15.74
N SER A 61 1.76 -13.68 -16.52
CA SER A 61 2.00 -13.75 -17.95
C SER A 61 3.34 -14.39 -18.27
N GLN A 62 4.39 -14.06 -17.50
CA GLN A 62 5.69 -14.70 -17.64
C GLN A 62 5.64 -16.19 -17.31
N TRP A 63 4.94 -16.55 -16.23
CA TRP A 63 4.73 -17.95 -15.87
C TRP A 63 3.98 -18.74 -16.96
N CYS A 64 2.94 -18.15 -17.54
CA CYS A 64 2.20 -18.73 -18.66
C CYS A 64 3.09 -18.91 -19.90
N LYS A 65 3.90 -17.90 -20.26
CA LYS A 65 4.85 -17.98 -21.39
C LYS A 65 5.83 -19.14 -21.26
N THR A 66 6.36 -19.39 -20.06
CA THR A 66 7.29 -20.51 -19.83
C THR A 66 6.65 -21.89 -19.99
N ARG A 67 5.33 -21.97 -20.05
CA ARG A 67 4.55 -23.21 -20.16
C ARG A 67 3.74 -23.29 -21.45
N ASP A 68 3.97 -22.37 -22.38
CA ASP A 68 3.21 -22.24 -23.63
C ASP A 68 1.69 -22.10 -23.40
N ILE A 69 1.32 -21.35 -22.36
CA ILE A 69 -0.07 -21.07 -22.00
C ILE A 69 -0.43 -19.65 -22.42
N GLU A 70 -1.59 -19.48 -23.05
CA GLU A 70 -2.15 -18.16 -23.31
C GLU A 70 -2.71 -17.55 -22.01
N ALA A 71 -2.06 -16.50 -21.51
CA ALA A 71 -2.34 -15.92 -20.19
C ALA A 71 -3.77 -15.39 -20.07
N SER A 72 -4.34 -14.84 -21.14
CA SER A 72 -5.69 -14.26 -21.14
C SER A 72 -6.82 -15.29 -21.07
N SER A 73 -6.52 -16.56 -21.38
CA SER A 73 -7.47 -17.68 -21.40
C SER A 73 -7.08 -18.81 -20.44
N ALA A 74 -6.24 -18.54 -19.45
CA ALA A 74 -5.81 -19.54 -18.50
C ALA A 74 -6.99 -20.15 -17.73
N SER A 75 -6.98 -21.47 -17.61
CA SER A 75 -8.01 -22.26 -16.91
C SER A 75 -7.85 -22.19 -15.38
N ILE A 76 -8.87 -22.69 -14.66
CA ILE A 76 -8.81 -22.78 -13.19
C ILE A 76 -7.64 -23.67 -12.71
N PRO A 77 -7.40 -24.87 -13.28
CA PRO A 77 -6.24 -25.69 -12.92
C PRO A 77 -4.91 -24.95 -13.12
N GLN A 78 -4.70 -24.32 -14.28
CA GLN A 78 -3.47 -23.57 -14.56
C GLN A 78 -3.28 -22.38 -13.60
N THR A 79 -4.38 -21.71 -13.23
CA THR A 79 -4.34 -20.66 -12.21
C THR A 79 -3.93 -21.25 -10.85
N LEU A 80 -4.48 -22.40 -10.47
CA LEU A 80 -4.11 -23.09 -9.23
C LEU A 80 -2.65 -23.54 -9.23
N ASP A 81 -2.12 -24.03 -10.35
CA ASP A 81 -0.72 -24.42 -10.48
C ASP A 81 0.22 -23.23 -10.27
N PHE A 82 -0.13 -22.07 -10.84
CA PHE A 82 0.60 -20.81 -10.58
C PHE A 82 0.58 -20.44 -9.09
N LEU A 83 -0.58 -20.54 -8.44
CA LEU A 83 -0.70 -20.23 -7.00
C LEU A 83 0.05 -21.25 -6.14
N GLN A 84 0.05 -22.54 -6.53
CA GLN A 84 0.77 -23.62 -5.87
C GLN A 84 2.28 -23.38 -5.91
N GLU A 85 2.84 -23.02 -7.06
CA GLU A 85 4.25 -22.64 -7.14
C GLU A 85 4.60 -21.44 -6.26
N GLY A 86 3.67 -20.49 -6.12
CA GLY A 86 3.82 -19.40 -5.18
C GLY A 86 3.82 -19.88 -3.73
N LEU A 87 2.97 -20.85 -3.38
CA LEU A 87 2.90 -21.44 -2.05
C LEU A 87 4.19 -22.22 -1.74
N ASP A 88 4.70 -23.01 -2.70
CA ASP A 88 5.95 -23.76 -2.58
C ASP A 88 7.17 -22.85 -2.39
N LYS A 89 7.12 -21.65 -2.99
CA LYS A 89 8.12 -20.57 -2.79
C LYS A 89 7.94 -19.81 -1.46
N GLY A 90 6.99 -20.21 -0.61
CA GLY A 90 6.73 -19.59 0.70
C GLY A 90 5.95 -18.27 0.65
N LEU A 91 5.22 -17.98 -0.44
CA LEU A 91 4.36 -16.80 -0.47
C LEU A 91 3.21 -16.91 0.55
N ALA A 92 3.05 -15.86 1.35
CA ALA A 92 1.95 -15.79 2.31
C ALA A 92 0.59 -15.90 1.63
N VAL A 93 -0.37 -16.57 2.29
CA VAL A 93 -1.74 -16.74 1.77
C VAL A 93 -2.43 -15.39 1.50
N SER A 94 -2.08 -14.34 2.22
CA SER A 94 -2.58 -12.98 1.97
C SER A 94 -2.13 -12.43 0.61
N THR A 95 -0.93 -12.80 0.15
CA THR A 95 -0.42 -12.50 -1.20
C THR A 95 -1.17 -13.31 -2.25
N GLN A 96 -1.37 -14.60 -2.01
CA GLN A 96 -2.14 -15.49 -2.89
C GLN A 96 -3.57 -14.98 -3.13
N ARG A 97 -4.27 -14.58 -2.06
CA ARG A 97 -5.59 -13.93 -2.17
C ARG A 97 -5.58 -12.67 -3.02
N ARG A 98 -4.50 -11.88 -2.92
CA ARG A 98 -4.34 -10.66 -3.71
C ARG A 98 -4.09 -10.99 -5.19
N GLN A 99 -3.30 -12.03 -5.45
CA GLN A 99 -3.05 -12.50 -6.82
C GLN A 99 -4.36 -12.98 -7.47
N VAL A 100 -5.16 -13.79 -6.75
CA VAL A 100 -6.49 -14.21 -7.19
C VAL A 100 -7.39 -13.00 -7.51
N ALA A 101 -7.41 -11.98 -6.64
CA ALA A 101 -8.21 -10.79 -6.88
C ALA A 101 -7.76 -10.01 -8.13
N ALA A 102 -6.45 -9.91 -8.37
CA ALA A 102 -5.89 -9.28 -9.56
C ALA A 102 -6.28 -10.06 -10.82
N LEU A 103 -6.01 -11.36 -10.85
CA LEU A 103 -6.30 -12.24 -11.98
C LEU A 103 -7.81 -12.31 -12.29
N SER A 104 -8.65 -12.22 -11.26
CA SER A 104 -10.11 -12.24 -11.41
C SER A 104 -10.65 -11.10 -12.28
N THR A 105 -9.95 -9.99 -12.43
CA THR A 105 -10.41 -8.87 -13.28
C THR A 105 -10.26 -9.15 -14.77
N ILE A 106 -9.36 -10.07 -15.14
CA ILE A 106 -9.07 -10.44 -16.54
C ILE A 106 -9.69 -11.81 -16.86
N LEU A 107 -9.49 -12.79 -15.98
CA LEU A 107 -9.87 -14.20 -16.22
C LEU A 107 -11.34 -14.53 -15.94
N ALA A 108 -12.16 -13.59 -15.44
CA ALA A 108 -13.58 -13.85 -15.11
C ALA A 108 -14.49 -14.11 -16.33
N ARG A 109 -13.93 -14.37 -17.51
CA ARG A 109 -14.68 -14.61 -18.76
C ARG A 109 -15.18 -16.03 -18.97
N SER A 110 -14.64 -17.04 -18.27
CA SER A 110 -14.93 -18.45 -18.56
C SER A 110 -16.02 -19.07 -17.69
N SER A 111 -16.41 -18.45 -16.58
CA SER A 111 -17.46 -18.99 -15.71
C SER A 111 -18.36 -17.86 -15.21
N SER A 112 -19.63 -18.17 -14.97
CA SER A 112 -20.66 -17.25 -14.44
C SER A 112 -20.35 -16.67 -13.04
N ARG A 113 -19.15 -16.95 -12.50
CA ARG A 113 -18.68 -16.53 -11.19
C ARG A 113 -17.27 -15.96 -11.31
N SER A 114 -16.99 -14.91 -10.53
CA SER A 114 -15.63 -14.36 -10.43
C SER A 114 -14.64 -15.44 -9.97
N LEU A 115 -13.38 -15.37 -10.41
CA LEU A 115 -12.33 -16.34 -10.06
C LEU A 115 -12.22 -16.54 -8.53
N SER A 116 -12.35 -15.45 -7.78
CA SER A 116 -12.36 -15.46 -6.30
C SER A 116 -13.51 -16.25 -5.68
N GLN A 117 -14.63 -16.39 -6.40
CA GLN A 117 -15.82 -17.12 -5.94
C GLN A 117 -15.81 -18.60 -6.33
N HIS A 118 -14.87 -19.04 -7.17
CA HIS A 118 -14.78 -20.40 -7.66
C HIS A 118 -14.52 -21.39 -6.50
N PRO A 119 -15.29 -22.51 -6.38
CA PRO A 119 -15.16 -23.44 -5.25
C PRO A 119 -13.74 -23.99 -5.08
N GLN A 120 -13.07 -24.36 -6.17
CA GLN A 120 -11.70 -24.91 -6.12
C GLN A 120 -10.67 -23.89 -5.63
N ILE A 121 -10.79 -22.62 -6.03
CA ILE A 121 -9.91 -21.52 -5.56
C ILE A 121 -10.11 -21.31 -4.06
N LYS A 122 -11.37 -21.32 -3.58
CA LYS A 122 -11.67 -21.22 -2.14
C LYS A 122 -11.11 -22.39 -1.35
N SER A 123 -11.28 -23.62 -1.84
CA SER A 123 -10.74 -24.83 -1.20
C SER A 123 -9.21 -24.81 -1.16
N PHE A 124 -8.56 -24.40 -2.25
CA PHE A 124 -7.11 -24.21 -2.30
C PHE A 124 -6.62 -23.19 -1.27
N LEU A 125 -7.23 -22.00 -1.23
CA LEU A 125 -6.84 -20.96 -0.27
C LEU A 125 -7.08 -21.40 1.18
N LYS A 126 -8.11 -22.21 1.44
CA LYS A 126 -8.34 -22.82 2.76
C LYS A 126 -7.25 -23.84 3.08
N GLY A 127 -6.91 -24.70 2.13
CA GLY A 127 -5.81 -25.67 2.25
C GLY A 127 -4.48 -24.98 2.53
N ALA A 128 -4.16 -23.91 1.80
CA ALA A 128 -2.94 -23.13 1.99
C ALA A 128 -2.83 -22.53 3.41
N VAL A 129 -3.94 -22.05 3.99
CA VAL A 129 -3.94 -21.59 5.41
C VAL A 129 -3.68 -22.74 6.37
N ASN A 130 -4.24 -23.92 6.11
CA ASN A 130 -4.05 -25.07 6.98
C ASN A 130 -2.62 -25.62 6.91
N ILE A 131 -2.01 -25.63 5.72
CA ILE A 131 -0.62 -26.07 5.49
C ILE A 131 0.38 -25.04 6.04
N SER A 132 0.10 -23.75 5.84
CA SER A 132 0.99 -22.65 6.23
C SER A 132 0.20 -21.58 6.97
N PRO A 133 -0.10 -21.78 8.26
CA PRO A 133 -0.84 -20.82 9.06
C PRO A 133 -0.10 -19.47 9.10
N PRO A 134 -0.83 -18.34 9.07
CA PRO A 134 -0.20 -17.02 9.14
C PRO A 134 0.67 -16.89 10.38
N ALA A 135 1.94 -16.53 10.19
CA ALA A 135 2.81 -16.20 11.30
C ALA A 135 2.23 -15.00 12.07
N VAL A 136 1.80 -15.24 13.30
CA VAL A 136 1.37 -14.16 14.21
C VAL A 136 2.63 -13.58 14.83
N HIS A 137 3.08 -12.45 14.30
CA HIS A 137 4.16 -11.70 14.94
C HIS A 137 3.64 -11.12 16.26
N ARG A 138 4.18 -11.63 17.37
CA ARG A 138 3.92 -11.09 18.70
C ARG A 138 5.00 -10.06 19.01
N TYR A 139 4.58 -8.83 19.22
CA TYR A 139 5.46 -7.84 19.82
C TYR A 139 5.65 -8.18 21.30
N PRO A 140 6.83 -7.93 21.89
CA PRO A 140 6.97 -8.02 23.33
C PRO A 140 5.94 -7.12 23.99
N SER A 141 5.41 -7.55 25.15
CA SER A 141 4.61 -6.66 25.98
C SER A 141 5.46 -5.45 26.34
N TRP A 142 4.95 -4.25 26.09
CA TRP A 142 5.59 -3.00 26.48
C TRP A 142 4.70 -2.29 27.49
N ASP A 143 5.33 -1.64 28.47
CA ASP A 143 4.65 -0.90 29.52
C ASP A 143 4.65 0.60 29.19
N LEU A 144 3.47 1.16 28.94
CA LEU A 144 3.33 2.57 28.57
C LEU A 144 3.85 3.51 29.68
N PRO A 145 3.44 3.36 30.95
CA PRO A 145 4.05 4.04 32.08
C PRO A 145 5.59 4.02 32.08
N PHE A 146 6.21 2.86 31.84
CA PHE A 146 7.66 2.75 31.75
C PHE A 146 8.24 3.59 30.61
N VAL A 147 7.66 3.53 29.41
CA VAL A 147 8.14 4.33 28.26
C VAL A 147 7.97 5.82 28.53
N LEU A 148 6.83 6.24 29.07
CA LEU A 148 6.60 7.65 29.41
C LEU A 148 7.61 8.15 30.47
N LYS A 149 7.94 7.31 31.46
CA LYS A 149 8.99 7.61 32.46
C LYS A 149 10.40 7.64 31.86
N ALA A 150 10.66 6.87 30.82
CA ALA A 150 11.94 6.93 30.10
C ALA A 150 12.05 8.23 29.28
N LEU A 151 10.96 8.70 28.68
CA LEU A 151 10.93 9.94 27.90
C LEU A 151 11.15 11.21 28.75
N THR A 152 11.05 11.14 30.08
CA THR A 152 11.37 12.25 30.99
C THR A 152 12.83 12.28 31.45
N LYS A 153 13.68 11.38 30.94
CA LYS A 153 15.10 11.26 31.31
C LYS A 153 16.00 11.49 30.10
N ALA A 154 17.31 11.62 30.33
CA ALA A 154 18.30 11.59 29.26
C ALA A 154 18.15 10.28 28.43
N PRO A 155 18.28 10.33 27.09
CA PRO A 155 18.71 11.46 26.25
C PRO A 155 17.56 12.36 25.73
N PHE A 156 16.33 12.21 26.25
CA PHE A 156 15.13 12.92 25.79
C PHE A 156 14.86 14.24 26.54
N GLU A 157 15.59 14.47 27.62
CA GLU A 157 15.58 15.67 28.45
C GLU A 157 17.02 16.05 28.82
N PRO A 158 17.35 17.36 28.95
CA PRO A 158 16.45 18.49 28.82
C PRO A 158 16.14 18.86 27.35
N LEU A 159 14.91 19.29 27.06
CA LEU A 159 14.46 19.62 25.69
C LEU A 159 15.32 20.67 24.97
N ARG A 160 15.95 21.59 25.72
CA ARG A 160 16.75 22.68 25.15
C ARG A 160 18.09 22.23 24.59
N THR A 161 18.65 21.14 25.10
CA THR A 161 19.99 20.64 24.73
C THR A 161 19.94 19.28 24.03
N THR A 162 18.79 18.63 24.06
CA THR A 162 18.52 17.36 23.38
C THR A 162 18.69 17.50 21.86
N SER A 163 19.34 16.51 21.24
CA SER A 163 19.47 16.47 19.78
C SER A 163 18.11 16.42 19.08
N LEU A 164 18.01 17.00 17.89
CA LEU A 164 16.78 16.97 17.07
C LEU A 164 16.26 15.54 16.82
N ARG A 165 17.15 14.55 16.70
CA ARG A 165 16.78 13.13 16.55
C ARG A 165 15.94 12.62 17.71
N HIS A 166 16.43 12.78 18.94
CA HIS A 166 15.73 12.35 20.15
C HIS A 166 14.44 13.13 20.39
N LEU A 167 14.43 14.43 20.08
CA LEU A 167 13.22 15.25 20.13
C LEU A 167 12.16 14.76 19.13
N THR A 168 12.58 14.41 17.91
CA THR A 168 11.70 13.86 16.87
C THR A 168 11.10 12.54 17.30
N ILE A 169 11.91 11.61 17.84
CA ILE A 169 11.42 10.30 18.33
C ILE A 169 10.39 10.51 19.45
N LYS A 170 10.69 11.37 20.43
CA LYS A 170 9.78 11.69 21.54
C LYS A 170 8.46 12.28 21.03
N THR A 171 8.53 13.26 20.14
CA THR A 171 7.34 13.89 19.54
C THR A 171 6.53 12.88 18.76
N ALA A 172 7.17 12.12 17.86
CA ALA A 172 6.49 11.14 17.01
C ALA A 172 5.82 10.04 17.84
N PHE A 173 6.48 9.54 18.89
CA PHE A 173 5.91 8.56 19.79
C PHE A 173 4.67 9.11 20.51
N LEU A 174 4.76 10.32 21.08
CA LEU A 174 3.65 10.93 21.81
C LEU A 174 2.47 11.27 20.90
N VAL A 175 2.73 11.76 19.69
CA VAL A 175 1.69 11.97 18.67
C VAL A 175 1.06 10.64 18.24
N ALA A 176 1.86 9.58 18.06
CA ALA A 176 1.35 8.26 17.69
C ALA A 176 0.42 7.68 18.77
N ILE A 177 0.84 7.70 20.04
CA ILE A 177 0.07 7.08 21.13
C ILE A 177 -1.18 7.88 21.51
N THR A 178 -1.12 9.22 21.43
CA THR A 178 -2.28 10.08 21.74
C THR A 178 -3.33 10.09 20.64
N SER A 179 -2.92 9.90 19.38
CA SER A 179 -3.84 9.98 18.24
C SER A 179 -4.44 8.63 17.81
N ALA A 180 -3.82 7.52 18.21
CA ALA A 180 -4.17 6.16 17.80
C ALA A 180 -4.35 6.02 16.27
N ARG A 181 -3.58 6.79 15.48
CA ARG A 181 -3.66 6.80 14.02
C ARG A 181 -2.68 5.84 13.39
N ARG A 182 -3.01 5.42 12.16
CA ARG A 182 -2.07 4.67 11.33
C ARG A 182 -0.85 5.50 11.00
N VAL A 183 0.28 4.84 10.79
CA VAL A 183 1.53 5.47 10.36
C VAL A 183 1.33 6.36 9.12
N SER A 184 0.51 5.92 8.15
CA SER A 184 0.20 6.72 6.95
C SER A 184 -0.58 8.00 7.26
N GLU A 185 -1.42 8.00 8.29
CA GLU A 185 -2.15 9.19 8.73
C GLU A 185 -1.23 10.13 9.50
N LEU A 186 -0.34 9.59 10.34
CA LEU A 186 0.70 10.39 11.02
C LEU A 186 1.63 11.09 10.02
N ALA A 187 2.03 10.39 8.96
CA ALA A 187 2.85 10.95 7.88
C ALA A 187 2.10 12.00 7.03
N ALA A 188 0.77 12.00 7.06
CA ALA A 188 -0.07 12.94 6.32
C ALA A 188 -0.48 14.16 7.15
N LEU A 189 -0.02 14.29 8.40
CA LEU A 189 -0.23 15.49 9.19
C LEU A 189 0.52 16.66 8.55
N SER A 190 -0.14 17.80 8.43
CA SER A 190 0.43 18.99 7.80
C SER A 190 0.76 20.07 8.82
N VAL A 191 1.89 20.75 8.61
CA VAL A 191 2.32 21.92 9.39
C VAL A 191 1.80 23.24 8.81
N ARG A 192 1.02 23.20 7.73
CA ARG A 192 0.39 24.40 7.15
C ARG A 192 -0.46 25.11 8.19
N GLN A 193 -0.46 26.44 8.18
CA GLN A 193 -1.09 27.27 9.21
C GLN A 193 -2.60 27.04 9.36
N ASP A 194 -3.29 26.62 8.29
CA ASP A 194 -4.71 26.26 8.27
C ASP A 194 -5.00 24.86 8.86
N LEU A 195 -3.96 24.01 8.97
CA LEU A 195 -4.05 22.61 9.36
C LEU A 195 -3.33 22.29 10.69
N CYS A 196 -2.40 23.15 11.11
CA CYS A 196 -1.67 23.11 12.38
C CYS A 196 -1.96 24.37 13.19
N VAL A 197 -2.87 24.27 14.17
CA VAL A 197 -3.25 25.41 15.01
C VAL A 197 -2.76 25.16 16.43
N VAL A 198 -1.86 26.02 16.90
CA VAL A 198 -1.33 25.99 18.26
C VAL A 198 -2.18 26.91 19.14
N HIS A 199 -2.76 26.33 20.18
CA HIS A 199 -3.43 27.04 21.27
C HIS A 199 -2.58 26.93 22.55
N PRO A 200 -2.87 27.74 23.59
CA PRO A 200 -2.13 27.65 24.86
C PRO A 200 -2.19 26.27 25.54
N ASP A 201 -3.31 25.55 25.35
CA ASP A 201 -3.66 24.29 26.00
C ASP A 201 -3.56 23.08 25.07
N ARG A 202 -3.44 23.29 23.76
CA ARG A 202 -3.50 22.20 22.78
C ARG A 202 -2.85 22.53 21.44
N VAL A 203 -2.54 21.49 20.68
CA VAL A 203 -2.22 21.61 19.26
C VAL A 203 -3.22 20.80 18.45
N ILE A 204 -3.82 21.45 17.46
CA ILE A 204 -4.73 20.83 16.49
C ILE A 204 -3.93 20.51 15.24
N LEU A 205 -3.76 19.23 14.95
CA LEU A 205 -3.16 18.74 13.71
C LEU A 205 -4.23 18.10 12.83
N ARG A 206 -4.25 18.49 11.55
CA ARG A 206 -5.15 17.95 10.52
C ARG A 206 -4.35 17.24 9.43
N LEU A 207 -4.99 16.25 8.82
CA LEU A 207 -4.46 15.58 7.64
C LEU A 207 -4.47 16.52 6.45
N ASP A 208 -3.48 16.38 5.57
CA ASP A 208 -3.49 17.03 4.28
C ASP A 208 -4.75 16.65 3.48
N PRO A 209 -5.53 17.60 2.94
CA PRO A 209 -6.73 17.32 2.15
C PRO A 209 -6.51 16.41 0.94
N SER A 210 -5.29 16.38 0.40
CA SER A 210 -4.91 15.49 -0.71
C SER A 210 -4.72 14.03 -0.26
N PHE A 211 -4.54 13.78 1.04
CA PHE A 211 -4.41 12.44 1.59
C PHE A 211 -5.78 11.79 1.82
N THR A 212 -6.00 10.64 1.18
CA THR A 212 -7.20 9.82 1.41
C THR A 212 -6.89 8.67 2.38
N PRO A 213 -7.39 8.68 3.63
CA PRO A 213 -7.13 7.60 4.58
C PRO A 213 -7.71 6.27 4.10
N LYS A 214 -7.11 5.16 4.53
CA LYS A 214 -7.56 3.80 4.14
C LYS A 214 -8.91 3.44 4.75
N ILE A 215 -9.24 4.01 5.90
CA ILE A 215 -10.57 3.94 6.51
C ILE A 215 -11.05 5.38 6.66
N ASN A 216 -12.11 5.73 5.95
CA ASN A 216 -12.79 7.00 6.13
C ASN A 216 -13.65 6.90 7.40
N CYS A 217 -13.06 7.16 8.57
CA CYS A 217 -13.89 7.44 9.74
C CYS A 217 -14.53 8.81 9.53
N PHE A 218 -15.77 8.84 9.03
CA PHE A 218 -16.50 10.06 8.68
C PHE A 218 -17.10 10.78 9.90
N THR A 219 -16.77 10.37 11.13
CA THR A 219 -17.36 10.90 12.36
C THR A 219 -16.31 11.61 13.21
N GLY A 220 -16.33 12.96 13.21
CA GLY A 220 -15.84 13.84 14.28
C GLY A 220 -14.32 13.91 14.56
N LEU A 221 -13.55 12.86 14.30
CA LEU A 221 -12.12 12.75 14.55
C LEU A 221 -11.30 13.21 13.34
N LYS A 222 -11.50 14.45 12.87
CA LYS A 222 -10.52 15.11 11.95
C LYS A 222 -9.55 16.03 12.70
N ARG A 223 -9.65 16.07 14.02
CA ARG A 223 -8.82 16.89 14.90
C ARG A 223 -8.03 15.95 15.81
N LEU A 224 -6.71 15.94 15.68
CA LEU A 224 -5.89 15.55 16.83
C LEU A 224 -6.08 16.61 17.90
N PHE A 225 -6.50 16.20 19.08
CA PHE A 225 -6.34 16.99 20.29
C PHE A 225 -5.10 16.46 20.99
N CYS A 226 -4.00 17.20 20.93
CA CYS A 226 -2.85 16.94 21.77
C CYS A 226 -2.88 17.94 22.95
N PRO A 227 -3.15 17.51 24.19
CA PRO A 227 -3.04 18.38 25.35
C PRO A 227 -1.59 18.86 25.52
N THR A 228 -1.37 20.14 25.85
CA THR A 228 -0.03 20.72 26.09
C THR A 228 0.67 20.16 27.34
N SER A 229 0.04 19.23 28.06
CA SER A 229 0.67 18.42 29.11
C SER A 229 1.80 17.51 28.57
N VAL A 230 2.00 17.47 27.25
CA VAL A 230 3.21 16.94 26.61
C VAL A 230 4.24 18.09 26.50
N PRO A 231 5.32 18.11 27.31
CA PRO A 231 6.26 19.24 27.39
C PRO A 231 7.04 19.54 26.09
N VAL A 232 6.88 18.72 25.05
CA VAL A 232 7.60 18.80 23.79
C VAL A 232 7.12 19.90 22.85
N LEU A 233 5.88 20.39 23.01
CA LEU A 233 5.28 21.37 22.09
C LEU A 233 5.55 22.83 22.47
N LEU A 234 6.09 23.09 23.67
CA LEU A 234 6.51 24.44 24.08
C LEU A 234 7.74 24.95 23.29
N THR A 235 8.53 24.04 22.72
CA THR A 235 9.74 24.39 21.95
C THR A 235 9.43 24.99 20.58
N LEU A 236 8.28 24.66 19.96
CA LEU A 236 7.85 25.30 18.70
C LEU A 236 7.48 26.78 18.91
N ARG A 237 6.99 27.16 20.09
CA ARG A 237 6.69 28.55 20.44
C ARG A 237 7.94 29.41 20.64
N ASN A 238 9.07 28.80 21.02
CA ASN A 238 10.34 29.50 21.22
C ASN A 238 11.20 29.60 19.96
N MET A 239 10.94 28.78 18.93
CA MET A 239 11.65 28.90 17.63
C MET A 239 11.04 29.95 16.69
N SER A 240 9.78 30.34 16.89
CA SER A 240 9.17 31.48 16.19
C SER A 240 9.48 32.85 16.81
N GLY A 241 10.28 32.88 17.89
CA GLY A 241 10.64 34.09 18.64
C GLY A 241 11.97 34.73 18.20
N THR A 242 12.73 34.10 17.31
CA THR A 242 13.87 34.77 16.65
C THR A 242 13.33 35.57 15.47
N SER A 243 13.16 36.87 15.73
CA SER A 243 13.11 37.91 14.72
C SER A 243 14.29 37.73 13.75
N TRP A 244 13.98 37.41 12.49
CA TRP A 244 14.89 37.73 11.41
C TRP A 244 14.84 39.25 11.25
N THR A 245 15.92 39.92 11.66
CA THR A 245 16.33 41.15 10.97
C THR A 245 16.75 40.80 9.56
#